data_AF-A0A932M486-F1
#
_entry.id   AF-A0A932M486-F1
#
_cell.length_a   1.000
_cell.length_b   1.000
_cell.length_c   1.000
_cell.angle_alpha   90.00
_cell.angle_beta   90.00
_cell.angle_gamma   90.00
#
_symmetry.space_group_name_H-M   'P 1'
#
loop_
_entity.id
_entity.type
_entity.pdbx_description
1 polymer ?
#
loop_
_entity_poly.entity_id
_entity_poly.type
_entity_poly.pdbx_seq_one_letter_code
_entity_poly.pdbx_strand_id
1 'polypeptide(L)'
;MADSRTPRGDRLPIKLIMPNQGKEKRVPGGGVPPKSFRPVDAGYRRSLANQVSAIRDAITPQVKKSGVAPVRVKLLTKAAAKSHRPDQLFCAETCPIVGAGRLGEIFVKASPEGLTRLVKVIESNRSPQVEKELSCVEVIEAVTPAYRRRGGSTRKTCCVGAREVRMASSRACACSISERIRISRNS
;
A
#
# COMPACT_ATOMS: atom_id res chain seq x y z
N MET A 1 -17.37 -30.19 -66.83
CA MET A 1 -17.99 -29.42 -65.75
C MET A 1 -17.22 -29.75 -64.47
N ALA A 2 -16.16 -28.98 -64.15
CA ALA A 2 -15.32 -29.24 -62.99
C ALA A 2 -15.80 -28.41 -61.79
N ASP A 3 -16.04 -29.09 -60.67
CA ASP A 3 -16.59 -28.58 -59.40
C ASP A 3 -15.56 -27.68 -58.69
N SER A 4 -15.82 -26.37 -58.66
CA SER A 4 -15.01 -25.36 -57.96
C SER A 4 -15.49 -25.16 -56.52
N ARG A 5 -15.19 -26.10 -55.63
CA ARG A 5 -15.42 -25.95 -54.19
C ARG A 5 -14.15 -25.48 -53.47
N THR A 6 -13.94 -24.17 -53.46
CA THR A 6 -12.96 -23.48 -52.61
C THR A 6 -13.32 -23.67 -51.13
N PRO A 7 -12.39 -23.99 -50.21
CA PRO A 7 -12.75 -24.37 -48.85
C PRO A 7 -13.09 -23.15 -47.98
N ARG A 8 -14.28 -23.22 -47.38
CA ARG A 8 -14.63 -22.93 -45.97
C ARG A 8 -14.02 -21.67 -45.32
N GLY A 9 -14.84 -20.62 -45.26
CA GLY A 9 -15.24 -19.93 -44.02
C GLY A 9 -14.17 -19.43 -43.03
N ASP A 10 -14.07 -18.10 -42.95
CA ASP A 10 -14.05 -17.32 -41.70
C ASP A 10 -13.33 -17.93 -40.48
N ARG A 11 -11.99 -18.01 -40.52
CA ARG A 11 -11.19 -18.13 -39.29
C ARG A 11 -9.86 -17.40 -39.40
N LEU A 12 -9.81 -16.19 -38.85
CA LEU A 12 -8.71 -15.87 -37.96
C LEU A 12 -9.27 -15.88 -36.53
N PRO A 13 -9.07 -16.94 -35.74
CA PRO A 13 -9.51 -17.00 -34.35
C PRO A 13 -8.72 -16.05 -33.43
N ILE A 14 -7.76 -15.28 -33.97
CA ILE A 14 -6.84 -14.45 -33.21
C ILE A 14 -6.68 -13.12 -33.94
N LYS A 15 -6.97 -12.02 -33.24
CA LYS A 15 -6.65 -10.67 -33.68
C LYS A 15 -5.15 -10.46 -33.52
N LEU A 16 -4.41 -10.54 -34.63
CA LEU A 16 -2.98 -10.23 -34.67
C LEU A 16 -2.78 -8.72 -34.53
N ILE A 17 -2.24 -8.28 -33.38
CA ILE A 17 -1.84 -6.89 -33.17
C ILE A 17 -0.37 -6.76 -33.57
N MET A 18 -0.10 -5.99 -34.62
CA MET A 18 1.27 -5.73 -35.06
C MET A 18 1.91 -4.64 -34.18
N PRO A 19 3.21 -4.74 -33.85
CA PRO A 19 3.86 -3.89 -32.84
C PRO A 19 3.85 -2.38 -33.14
N ASN A 20 3.48 -1.95 -34.35
CA ASN A 20 3.47 -0.55 -34.79
C ASN A 20 2.10 -0.08 -35.33
N GLN A 21 1.00 -0.75 -34.96
CA GLN A 21 -0.36 -0.35 -35.36
C GLN A 21 -0.84 0.87 -34.57
N GLY A 22 -0.35 2.04 -34.99
CA GLY A 22 -0.73 3.34 -34.43
C GLY A 22 0.25 3.86 -33.39
N LYS A 23 0.38 5.18 -33.31
CA LYS A 23 1.11 5.84 -32.22
C LYS A 23 0.26 5.69 -30.97
N GLU A 24 0.75 4.98 -29.95
CA GLU A 24 0.12 4.91 -28.63
C GLU A 24 -0.04 6.34 -28.09
N LYS A 25 -1.22 6.92 -28.28
CA LYS A 25 -1.58 8.18 -27.65
C LYS A 25 -1.95 7.82 -26.22
N ARG A 26 -1.12 8.21 -25.25
CA ARG A 26 -1.51 8.18 -23.84
C ARG A 26 -2.82 8.93 -23.71
N VAL A 27 -3.88 8.21 -23.38
CA VAL A 27 -5.11 8.83 -22.92
C VAL A 27 -4.75 9.56 -21.62
N PRO A 28 -4.91 10.89 -21.53
CA PRO A 28 -4.75 11.57 -20.25
C PRO A 28 -5.73 10.92 -19.28
N GLY A 29 -5.22 10.35 -18.21
CA GLY A 29 -6.06 9.68 -17.22
C GLY A 29 -7.05 10.70 -16.66
N GLY A 30 -8.35 10.51 -16.97
CA GLY A 30 -9.44 11.25 -16.36
C GLY A 30 -9.61 10.84 -14.91
N GLY A 31 -8.67 11.25 -14.06
CA GLY A 31 -8.72 11.01 -12.62
C GLY A 31 -9.46 12.14 -11.95
N VAL A 32 -10.68 11.87 -11.47
CA VAL A 32 -11.33 12.76 -10.50
C VAL A 32 -10.38 12.87 -9.30
N PRO A 33 -10.19 14.08 -8.73
CA PRO A 33 -9.35 14.25 -7.55
C PRO A 33 -9.77 13.28 -6.44
N PRO A 34 -8.82 12.79 -5.64
CA PRO A 34 -9.06 11.76 -4.65
C PRO A 34 -10.11 12.22 -3.64
N LYS A 35 -11.34 11.72 -3.80
CA LYS A 35 -12.44 11.98 -2.86
C LYS A 35 -12.31 11.05 -1.66
N SER A 36 -12.38 11.62 -0.45
CA SER A 36 -12.47 10.85 0.79
C SER A 36 -13.82 10.15 0.89
N PHE A 37 -13.82 8.94 1.45
CA PHE A 37 -15.06 8.16 1.65
C PHE A 37 -15.85 8.64 2.87
N ARG A 38 -15.12 9.12 3.88
CA ARG A 38 -15.63 9.66 5.14
C ARG A 38 -14.83 10.90 5.55
N PRO A 39 -15.44 11.86 6.27
CA PRO A 39 -14.71 12.96 6.87
C PRO A 39 -13.68 12.43 7.88
N VAL A 40 -12.46 12.98 7.85
CA VAL A 40 -11.36 12.59 8.74
C VAL A 40 -11.30 13.59 9.89
N ASP A 41 -12.19 13.40 10.87
CA ASP A 41 -12.28 14.28 12.04
C ASP A 41 -11.06 14.14 12.97
N ALA A 42 -10.82 15.17 13.78
CA ALA A 42 -9.75 15.15 14.79
C ALA A 42 -9.94 14.02 15.82
N GLY A 43 -11.19 13.74 16.21
CA GLY A 43 -11.52 12.64 17.12
C GLY A 43 -11.20 11.28 16.50
N TYR A 44 -11.52 11.10 15.22
CA TYR A 44 -11.18 9.89 14.47
C TYR A 44 -9.65 9.68 14.40
N ARG A 45 -8.88 10.72 14.09
CA ARG A 45 -7.40 10.64 14.09
C ARG A 45 -6.82 10.23 15.44
N ARG A 46 -7.32 10.81 16.54
CA ARG A 46 -6.90 10.42 17.90
C ARG A 46 -7.24 8.95 18.19
N SER A 47 -8.43 8.51 17.81
CA SER A 47 -8.85 7.11 18.01
C SER A 47 -7.93 6.12 17.27
N LEU A 48 -7.57 6.42 16.01
CA LEU A 48 -6.61 5.62 15.25
C LEU A 48 -5.20 5.65 15.86
N ALA A 49 -4.71 6.83 16.24
CA ALA A 49 -3.40 6.96 16.89
C ALA A 49 -3.33 6.11 18.17
N ASN A 50 -4.40 6.10 18.97
CA ASN A 50 -4.54 5.27 20.16
C ASN A 50 -4.57 3.77 19.85
N GLN A 51 -5.24 3.36 18.76
CA GLN A 51 -5.20 1.96 18.32
C GLN A 51 -3.78 1.54 17.94
N VAL A 52 -3.06 2.38 17.19
CA VAL A 52 -1.69 2.10 16.76
C VAL A 52 -0.73 2.06 17.96
N SER A 53 -0.88 2.96 18.94
CA SER A 53 -0.06 2.96 20.16
C SER A 53 -0.33 1.73 21.03
N ALA A 54 -1.60 1.33 21.21
CA ALA A 54 -1.96 0.11 21.92
C ALA A 54 -1.38 -1.15 21.23
N ILE A 55 -1.41 -1.18 19.89
CA ILE A 55 -0.80 -2.29 19.12
C ILE A 55 0.71 -2.31 19.30
N ARG A 56 1.38 -1.16 19.25
CA ARG A 56 2.84 -1.07 19.51
C ARG A 56 3.20 -1.73 20.83
N ASP A 57 2.44 -1.43 21.87
CA ASP A 57 2.70 -1.96 23.21
C ASP A 57 2.43 -3.48 23.26
N ALA A 58 1.36 -3.95 22.60
CA ALA A 58 1.03 -5.37 22.48
C ALA A 58 2.04 -6.20 21.66
N ILE A 59 2.64 -5.62 20.60
CA ILE A 59 3.61 -6.33 19.76
C ILE A 59 5.03 -6.31 20.32
N THR A 60 5.36 -5.39 21.23
CA THR A 60 6.69 -5.26 21.84
C THR A 60 7.30 -6.60 22.29
N PRO A 61 6.59 -7.49 23.02
CA PRO A 61 7.13 -8.80 23.40
C PRO A 61 7.33 -9.76 22.20
N GLN A 62 6.55 -9.63 21.14
CA GLN A 62 6.67 -10.46 19.94
C GLN A 62 7.84 -10.00 19.07
N VAL A 63 8.00 -8.69 18.91
CA VAL A 63 9.10 -8.05 18.17
C VAL A 63 10.45 -8.40 18.80
N LYS A 64 10.56 -8.48 20.14
CA LYS A 64 11.80 -8.93 20.79
C LYS A 64 12.25 -10.33 20.34
N LYS A 65 11.34 -11.18 19.86
CA LYS A 65 11.64 -12.56 19.44
C LYS A 65 11.90 -12.70 17.93
N SER A 66 11.15 -11.97 17.10
CA SER A 66 11.20 -12.12 15.62
C SER A 66 11.68 -10.86 14.89
N GLY A 67 11.98 -9.77 15.60
CA GLY A 67 12.32 -8.45 15.07
C GLY A 67 11.13 -7.68 14.49
N VAL A 68 10.04 -8.37 14.12
CA VAL A 68 8.90 -7.83 13.39
C VAL A 68 7.64 -8.62 13.72
N ALA A 69 6.48 -7.95 13.79
CA ALA A 69 5.18 -8.59 13.93
C ALA A 69 4.23 -8.21 12.77
N PRO A 70 3.37 -9.13 12.29
CA PRO A 70 2.33 -8.78 11.34
C PRO A 70 1.15 -8.11 12.05
N VAL A 71 0.60 -7.05 11.44
CA VAL A 71 -0.60 -6.34 11.91
C VAL A 71 -1.66 -6.39 10.82
N ARG A 72 -2.93 -6.51 11.21
CA ARG A 72 -4.07 -6.51 10.29
C ARG A 72 -4.68 -5.11 10.22
N VAL A 73 -5.01 -4.69 9.00
CA VAL A 73 -5.74 -3.47 8.71
C VAL A 73 -7.01 -3.85 7.98
N LYS A 74 -8.16 -3.49 8.55
CA LYS A 74 -9.47 -3.60 7.89
C LYS A 74 -9.75 -2.29 7.18
N LEU A 75 -10.12 -2.39 5.91
CA LEU A 75 -10.58 -1.29 5.09
C LEU A 75 -12.10 -1.33 4.98
N LEU A 76 -12.70 -0.16 4.79
CA LEU A 76 -14.12 -0.05 4.47
C LEU A 76 -14.43 -0.85 3.19
N THR A 77 -15.56 -1.54 3.17
CA THR A 77 -16.01 -2.34 2.01
C THR A 77 -16.12 -1.50 0.73
N LYS A 78 -16.54 -0.23 0.86
CA LYS A 78 -16.60 0.75 -0.23
C LYS A 78 -15.22 1.13 -0.79
N ALA A 79 -14.16 0.93 -0.01
CA ALA A 79 -12.77 1.27 -0.34
C ALA A 79 -11.92 0.03 -0.72
N ALA A 80 -12.55 -1.12 -0.99
CA ALA A 80 -11.84 -2.37 -1.29
C ALA A 80 -11.17 -2.40 -2.68
N ALA A 81 -11.38 -1.40 -3.53
CA ALA A 81 -10.79 -1.37 -4.87
C ALA A 81 -9.28 -1.12 -4.86
N LYS A 82 -8.57 -1.61 -5.88
CA LYS A 82 -7.10 -1.53 -5.99
C LYS A 82 -6.56 -0.09 -5.98
N SER A 83 -7.31 0.88 -6.49
CA SER A 83 -6.96 2.32 -6.56
C SER A 83 -7.10 3.08 -5.22
N HIS A 84 -7.69 2.44 -4.21
CA HIS A 84 -7.90 3.02 -2.88
C HIS A 84 -6.99 2.39 -1.82
N ARG A 85 -6.04 1.55 -2.24
CA ARG A 85 -5.07 0.95 -1.35
C ARG A 85 -4.20 2.05 -0.72
N PRO A 86 -4.03 2.03 0.62
CA PRO A 86 -3.25 3.03 1.34
C PRO A 86 -1.73 2.80 1.18
N ASP A 87 -1.22 3.03 -0.03
CA ASP A 87 0.20 2.82 -0.35
C ASP A 87 1.10 3.93 0.21
N GLN A 88 0.57 5.16 0.37
CA GLN A 88 1.34 6.29 0.94
C GLN A 88 1.43 6.21 2.47
N LEU A 89 0.36 5.79 3.15
CA LEU A 89 0.32 5.54 4.59
C LEU A 89 1.20 4.34 4.98
N PHE A 90 1.15 3.26 4.20
CA PHE A 90 1.89 2.01 4.44
C PHE A 90 3.06 1.87 3.46
N CYS A 91 4.01 2.78 3.57
CA CYS A 91 5.22 2.79 2.76
C CYS A 91 6.36 2.00 3.42
N ALA A 92 7.50 1.91 2.73
CA ALA A 92 8.70 1.26 3.26
C ALA A 92 9.26 1.93 4.52
N GLU A 93 9.01 3.23 4.71
CA GLU A 93 9.49 4.00 5.87
C GLU A 93 8.62 3.84 7.12
N THR A 94 7.33 3.58 6.94
CA THR A 94 6.37 3.34 8.02
C THR A 94 6.21 1.84 8.25
N CYS A 95 5.23 1.21 7.63
CA CYS A 95 4.89 -0.20 7.79
C CYS A 95 4.56 -0.77 6.41
N PRO A 96 5.50 -1.46 5.74
CA PRO A 96 5.26 -1.95 4.38
C PRO A 96 4.17 -3.04 4.35
N ILE A 97 3.38 -3.04 3.29
CA ILE A 97 2.35 -4.05 3.03
C ILE A 97 3.03 -5.39 2.68
N VAL A 98 2.73 -6.44 3.45
CA VAL A 98 3.29 -7.80 3.24
C VAL A 98 2.35 -8.66 2.41
N GLY A 99 1.04 -8.42 2.53
CA GLY A 99 0.04 -9.17 1.78
C GLY A 99 -1.38 -8.69 2.06
N ALA A 100 -2.33 -9.34 1.41
CA ALA A 100 -3.76 -9.12 1.62
C ALA A 100 -4.42 -10.42 2.12
N GLY A 101 -5.47 -10.26 2.92
CA GLY A 101 -6.27 -11.36 3.47
C GLY A 101 -7.55 -11.56 2.67
N ARG A 102 -8.69 -11.46 3.36
CA ARG A 102 -10.01 -11.40 2.71
C ARG A 102 -10.20 -10.04 2.01
N LEU A 103 -11.31 -9.90 1.29
CA LEU A 103 -11.67 -8.62 0.68
C LEU A 103 -11.74 -7.52 1.75
N GLY A 104 -11.00 -6.44 1.52
CA GLY A 104 -10.87 -5.33 2.49
C GLY A 104 -9.89 -5.58 3.64
N GLU A 105 -9.14 -6.69 3.66
CA GLU A 105 -8.12 -6.93 4.68
C GLU A 105 -6.71 -6.85 4.11
N ILE A 106 -5.85 -6.08 4.78
CA ILE A 106 -4.44 -5.94 4.44
C ILE A 106 -3.58 -6.32 5.65
N PHE A 107 -2.46 -6.96 5.39
CA PHE A 107 -1.44 -7.28 6.39
C PHE A 107 -0.20 -6.42 6.16
N VAL A 108 0.21 -5.73 7.22
CA VAL A 108 1.36 -4.84 7.22
C VAL A 108 2.44 -5.34 8.16
N LYS A 109 3.69 -5.03 7.82
CA LYS A 109 4.86 -5.34 8.61
C LYS A 109 4.99 -4.29 9.72
N ALA A 110 4.72 -4.66 10.96
CA ALA A 110 4.85 -3.75 12.09
C ALA A 110 6.22 -3.91 12.78
N SER A 111 6.95 -2.81 12.77
CA SER A 111 8.11 -2.55 13.62
C SER A 111 7.75 -1.46 14.63
N PRO A 112 8.28 -1.45 15.87
CA PRO A 112 8.01 -0.40 16.84
C PRO A 112 8.37 0.99 16.32
N GLU A 113 9.46 1.11 15.56
CA GLU A 113 9.86 2.35 14.90
C GLU A 113 8.86 2.76 13.81
N GLY A 114 8.44 1.78 13.00
CA GLY A 114 7.46 1.97 11.92
C GLY A 114 6.10 2.46 12.43
N LEU A 115 5.61 1.87 13.52
CA LEU A 115 4.36 2.29 14.16
C LEU A 115 4.48 3.69 14.78
N THR A 116 5.63 4.02 15.36
CA THR A 116 5.88 5.38 15.89
C THR A 116 5.85 6.43 14.77
N ARG A 117 6.43 6.12 13.60
CA ARG A 117 6.34 6.98 12.42
C ARG A 117 4.92 7.07 11.89
N LEU A 118 4.18 5.95 11.86
CA LEU A 118 2.79 5.92 11.43
C LEU A 118 1.91 6.82 12.29
N VAL A 119 2.06 6.79 13.62
CA VAL A 119 1.35 7.70 14.54
C VAL A 119 1.64 9.17 14.19
N LYS A 120 2.92 9.52 13.99
CA LYS A 120 3.30 10.89 13.58
C LYS A 120 2.65 11.30 12.26
N VAL A 121 2.59 10.41 11.27
CA VAL A 121 1.95 10.67 9.98
C VAL A 121 0.43 10.90 10.15
N ILE A 122 -0.25 10.08 10.96
CA ILE A 122 -1.69 10.22 11.23
C ILE A 122 -2.01 11.59 11.88
N GLU A 123 -1.16 12.03 12.81
CA GLU A 123 -1.36 13.28 13.56
C GLU A 123 -1.00 14.53 12.75
N SER A 124 0.16 14.51 12.08
CA SER A 124 0.74 15.70 11.45
C SER A 124 0.35 15.90 9.98
N ASN A 125 0.11 14.83 9.23
CA ASN A 125 -0.05 14.94 7.78
C ASN A 125 -1.49 15.33 7.41
N ARG A 126 -1.64 16.40 6.62
CA ARG A 126 -2.90 16.99 6.15
C ARG A 126 -3.02 16.99 4.63
N SER A 127 -2.19 16.21 3.94
CA SER A 127 -2.27 16.11 2.49
C SER A 127 -3.58 15.41 2.05
N PRO A 128 -4.21 15.83 0.94
CA PRO A 128 -5.49 15.28 0.49
C PRO A 128 -5.40 13.79 0.13
N GLN A 129 -4.22 13.34 -0.30
CA GLN A 129 -3.96 11.92 -0.56
C GLN A 129 -3.97 11.11 0.74
N VAL A 130 -3.27 11.57 1.78
CA VAL A 130 -3.27 10.91 3.08
C VAL A 130 -4.65 10.93 3.73
N GLU A 131 -5.42 12.01 3.58
CA GLU A 131 -6.79 12.06 4.08
C GLU A 131 -7.71 11.06 3.37
N LYS A 132 -7.57 10.93 2.04
CA LYS A 132 -8.27 9.89 1.27
C LYS A 132 -7.91 8.50 1.80
N GLU A 133 -6.64 8.20 2.01
CA GLU A 133 -6.20 6.90 2.52
C GLU A 133 -6.64 6.63 3.96
N LEU A 134 -6.57 7.63 4.85
CA LEU A 134 -7.09 7.53 6.22
C LEU A 134 -8.59 7.30 6.24
N SER A 135 -9.31 7.83 5.26
CA SER A 135 -10.74 7.59 5.11
C SER A 135 -11.06 6.14 4.69
N CYS A 136 -10.11 5.43 4.08
CA CYS A 136 -10.28 4.02 3.68
C CYS A 136 -10.13 3.04 4.84
N VAL A 137 -9.24 3.35 5.80
CA VAL A 137 -8.96 2.49 6.95
C VAL A 137 -10.15 2.49 7.88
N GLU A 138 -10.60 1.33 8.35
CA GLU A 138 -11.70 1.19 9.30
C GLU A 138 -11.16 0.94 10.72
N VAL A 139 -10.38 -0.13 10.90
CA VAL A 139 -9.79 -0.55 12.18
C VAL A 139 -8.41 -1.17 11.93
N ILE A 140 -7.47 -0.92 12.84
CA ILE A 140 -6.17 -1.58 12.88
C ILE A 140 -6.17 -2.53 14.08
N GLU A 141 -5.79 -3.80 13.86
CA GLU A 141 -5.84 -4.86 14.87
C GLU A 141 -4.58 -5.73 14.85
N ALA A 142 -4.14 -6.19 16.02
CA ALA A 142 -3.08 -7.18 16.10
C ALA A 142 -3.53 -8.53 15.54
N VAL A 143 -2.62 -9.26 14.88
CA VAL A 143 -2.93 -10.58 14.31
C VAL A 143 -3.08 -11.61 15.42
N THR A 144 -4.31 -12.08 15.64
CA THR A 144 -4.59 -13.17 16.59
C THR A 144 -4.16 -14.53 16.02
N PRO A 145 -3.88 -15.53 16.89
CA PRO A 145 -3.50 -16.87 16.45
C PRO A 145 -4.49 -17.54 15.49
N ALA A 146 -5.77 -17.17 15.54
CA ALA A 146 -6.82 -17.68 14.66
C ALA A 146 -6.58 -17.34 13.17
N TYR A 147 -5.86 -16.27 12.88
CA TYR A 147 -5.50 -15.87 11.50
C TYR A 147 -4.20 -16.51 11.01
N ARG A 148 -3.50 -17.28 11.84
CA ARG A 148 -2.34 -18.07 11.40
C ARG A 148 -2.87 -19.26 10.61
N ARG A 149 -2.35 -19.49 9.41
CA ARG A 149 -2.64 -20.72 8.65
C ARG A 149 -2.30 -21.92 9.56
N ARG A 150 -3.24 -22.87 9.68
CA ARG A 150 -3.05 -24.12 10.45
C ARG A 150 -1.71 -24.75 10.02
N GLY A 151 -0.76 -24.87 10.95
CA GLY A 151 0.53 -25.54 10.74
C GLY A 151 1.80 -24.66 10.72
N GLY A 152 1.69 -23.33 10.78
CA GLY A 152 2.87 -22.45 10.79
C GLY A 152 3.33 -22.05 12.21
N SER A 153 4.48 -22.55 12.68
CA SER A 153 5.13 -21.96 13.86
C SER A 153 5.51 -20.49 13.57
N THR A 154 5.44 -19.64 14.59
CA THR A 154 5.59 -18.17 14.54
C THR A 154 6.93 -17.67 13.99
N ARG A 155 7.83 -18.56 13.55
CA ARG A 155 9.21 -18.22 13.19
C ARG A 155 9.41 -17.60 11.81
N LYS A 156 8.49 -17.74 10.85
CA LYS A 156 8.80 -17.41 9.43
C LYS A 156 7.75 -16.65 8.62
N THR A 157 6.71 -16.05 9.22
CA THR A 157 5.67 -15.37 8.42
C THR A 157 6.13 -14.04 7.80
N CYS A 158 7.10 -13.35 8.41
CA CYS A 158 7.58 -12.04 7.94
C CYS A 158 8.89 -12.11 7.13
N CYS A 159 9.38 -13.30 6.77
CA CYS A 159 10.67 -13.47 6.09
C CYS A 159 10.62 -13.20 4.57
N VAL A 160 9.44 -12.90 4.00
CA VAL A 160 9.31 -12.54 2.59
C VAL A 160 9.79 -11.09 2.43
N GLY A 161 11.06 -10.90 2.08
CA GLY A 161 11.61 -9.58 1.72
C GLY A 161 12.97 -9.20 2.32
N ALA A 162 13.64 -10.08 3.08
CA ALA A 162 14.98 -9.77 3.60
C ALA A 162 16.10 -9.77 2.53
N ARG A 163 15.80 -10.09 1.26
CA ARG A 163 16.80 -10.10 0.17
C ARG A 163 16.93 -8.79 -0.62
N GLU A 164 16.06 -7.80 -0.41
CA GLU A 164 16.00 -6.61 -1.28
C GLU A 164 16.04 -5.28 -0.52
N VAL A 165 16.79 -5.21 0.59
CA VAL A 165 17.01 -3.94 1.31
C VAL A 165 18.50 -3.56 1.38
N ARG A 166 19.41 -4.33 0.78
CA ARG A 166 20.84 -3.97 0.73
C ARG A 166 21.25 -3.09 -0.46
N MET A 167 20.34 -2.71 -1.37
CA MET A 167 20.67 -1.90 -2.56
C MET A 167 19.83 -0.64 -2.79
N ALA A 168 19.01 -0.20 -1.83
CA ALA A 168 18.18 1.02 -1.99
C ALA A 168 18.58 2.18 -1.05
N SER A 169 19.71 2.08 -0.35
CA SER A 169 20.21 3.16 0.53
C SER A 169 20.93 4.30 -0.21
N SER A 170 21.04 4.27 -1.55
CA SER A 170 21.86 5.26 -2.28
C SER A 170 21.12 6.11 -3.32
N ARG A 171 19.81 5.95 -3.56
CA ARG A 171 19.15 6.69 -4.68
C ARG A 171 17.78 7.31 -4.43
N ALA A 172 17.20 7.22 -3.24
CA ALA A 172 15.89 7.85 -2.95
C ALA A 172 15.94 8.97 -1.91
N CYS A 173 17.11 9.61 -1.72
CA CYS A 173 17.24 10.85 -0.96
C CYS A 173 17.70 11.97 -1.90
N ALA A 174 16.85 12.28 -2.90
CA ALA A 174 17.07 13.38 -3.82
C ALA A 174 15.71 13.99 -4.21
N CYS A 175 14.92 14.44 -3.23
CA CYS A 175 13.74 15.25 -3.54
C CYS A 175 13.21 16.18 -2.44
N SER A 176 13.90 16.40 -1.31
CA SER A 176 13.33 17.29 -0.28
C SER A 176 14.33 18.12 0.56
N ILE A 177 15.58 18.27 0.13
CA ILE A 177 16.57 19.12 0.85
C ILE A 177 17.15 20.28 -0.02
N SER A 178 16.72 20.45 -1.28
CA SER A 178 17.31 21.48 -2.17
C SER A 178 16.66 22.87 -2.14
N GLU A 179 15.66 23.14 -1.29
CA GLU A 179 14.88 24.39 -1.37
C GLU A 179 14.97 25.30 -0.13
N ARG A 180 15.98 25.09 0.75
CA ARG A 180 16.22 25.94 1.93
C ARG A 180 17.57 26.64 2.01
N ILE A 181 18.42 26.58 0.99
CA ILE A 181 19.74 27.26 1.00
C ILE A 181 19.91 28.17 -0.23
N ARG A 182 18.98 29.13 -0.41
CA ARG A 182 19.16 30.23 -1.38
C ARG A 182 18.74 31.63 -0.90
N ILE A 183 18.40 31.82 0.38
CA ILE A 183 17.93 33.14 0.88
C ILE A 183 18.95 33.79 1.86
N SER A 184 20.24 33.46 1.81
CA SER A 184 21.22 34.09 2.74
C SER A 184 22.53 34.57 2.13
N ARG A 185 22.54 34.94 0.84
CA ARG A 185 23.65 35.68 0.24
C ARG A 185 23.13 36.73 -0.74
N ASN A 186 22.60 37.81 -0.20
CA ASN A 186 22.56 39.13 -0.86
C ASN A 186 22.26 40.18 0.21
N SER A 187 23.31 40.55 0.93
CA SER A 187 23.46 41.74 1.76
C SER A 187 24.95 41.96 1.92
#